data_AF-A0A5U7D124-F1
#
_entry.id   AF-A0A5U7D124-F1
#
_cell.length_a   1.000
_cell.length_b   1.000
_cell.length_c   1.000
_cell.angle_alpha   90.00
_cell.angle_beta   90.00
_cell.angle_gamma   90.00
#
_symmetry.space_group_name_H-M   'P 1'
#
loop_
_entity.id
_entity.type
_entity.pdbx_description
1 polymer ?
#
loop_
_entity_poly.entity_id
_entity_poly.type
_entity_poly.pdbx_seq_one_letter_code
_entity_poly.pdbx_strand_id
1 'polypeptide(L)'
;RGAMTTTSIEDFVRYSKGYASATEKARCFIDADHMTARSVFNIGTLDNPGHADNVASVTLKQTAPFRALLQINGERLKQKQIAEWLEDWSDYLLAFDADGNTMQISQAAQAVRRITIQQATQQDHEDGDFSGKKSLMQSIEASSKDVMPVAFEFKCVPYEGLGERAFSLRNSLLTGDEPRFVLRIVQLEAQEEAIASEFRDLLISKFDGESVETFIGNFKA
;
A
#
# COMPACT_ATOMS: atom_id res chain seq x y z
N ARG A 1 27.56 5.22 -24.62
CA ARG A 1 26.94 5.67 -23.35
C ARG A 1 25.49 5.25 -23.40
N GLY A 2 25.00 4.56 -22.37
CA GLY A 2 23.67 3.95 -22.36
C GLY A 2 22.96 4.19 -21.04
N ALA A 3 21.63 4.28 -21.10
CA ALA A 3 20.77 4.39 -19.93
C ALA A 3 19.69 3.33 -20.05
N MET A 4 19.72 2.33 -19.16
CA MET A 4 18.63 1.37 -19.02
C MET A 4 17.62 1.89 -18.00
N THR A 5 16.33 1.77 -18.31
CA THR A 5 15.24 1.97 -17.35
C THR A 5 14.37 0.72 -17.32
N THR A 6 13.93 0.31 -16.13
CA THR A 6 13.06 -0.86 -15.97
C THR A 6 12.18 -0.73 -14.74
N THR A 7 11.12 -1.52 -14.66
CA THR A 7 10.33 -1.74 -13.44
C THR A 7 10.70 -3.05 -12.74
N SER A 8 11.50 -3.90 -13.38
CA SER A 8 11.89 -5.24 -12.92
C SER A 8 13.19 -5.17 -12.11
N ILE A 9 13.10 -5.56 -10.83
CA ILE A 9 14.27 -5.68 -9.95
C ILE A 9 15.27 -6.68 -10.52
N GLU A 10 14.81 -7.82 -11.04
CA GLU A 10 15.69 -8.86 -11.58
C GLU A 10 16.45 -8.38 -12.82
N ASP A 11 15.81 -7.64 -13.74
CA ASP A 11 16.48 -7.10 -14.91
C ASP A 11 17.47 -6.00 -14.56
N PHE A 12 17.09 -5.14 -13.62
CA PHE A 12 17.98 -4.10 -13.08
C PHE A 12 19.23 -4.72 -12.47
N VAL A 13 19.06 -5.70 -11.58
CA VAL A 13 20.16 -6.41 -10.92
C VAL A 13 21.05 -7.13 -11.95
N ARG A 14 20.45 -7.88 -12.88
CA ARG A 14 21.17 -8.61 -13.92
C ARG A 14 22.00 -7.68 -14.79
N TYR A 15 21.42 -6.58 -15.24
CA TYR A 15 22.12 -5.59 -16.06
C TYR A 15 23.26 -4.94 -15.27
N SER A 16 23.01 -4.52 -14.03
CA SER A 16 24.02 -3.88 -13.19
C SER A 16 25.21 -4.79 -12.88
N LYS A 17 24.97 -6.08 -12.61
CA LYS A 17 26.04 -7.08 -12.43
C LYS A 17 26.87 -7.27 -13.70
N GLY A 18 26.22 -7.30 -14.87
CA GLY A 18 26.89 -7.49 -16.15
C GLY A 18 27.83 -6.34 -16.55
N TYR A 19 27.58 -5.13 -16.03
CA TYR A 19 28.41 -3.95 -16.29
C TYR A 19 29.44 -3.64 -15.19
N ALA A 20 29.30 -4.27 -14.02
CA ALA A 20 30.24 -4.09 -12.92
C ALA A 20 31.42 -5.06 -13.03
N SER A 21 32.61 -4.61 -12.62
CA SER A 21 33.79 -5.46 -12.53
C SER A 21 34.60 -5.17 -11.26
N ALA A 22 35.51 -6.07 -10.89
CA ALA A 22 36.36 -5.88 -9.71
C ALA A 22 37.27 -4.64 -9.82
N THR A 23 37.64 -4.26 -11.05
CA THR A 23 38.49 -3.09 -11.34
C THR A 23 37.69 -1.81 -11.52
N GLU A 24 36.45 -1.91 -12.01
CA GLU A 24 35.52 -0.80 -12.21
C GLU A 24 34.21 -1.15 -11.50
N LYS A 25 34.16 -0.90 -10.19
CA LYS A 25 32.97 -1.15 -9.39
C LYS A 25 31.86 -0.17 -9.78
N ALA A 26 30.65 -0.69 -9.90
CA ALA A 26 29.46 0.14 -10.01
C ALA A 26 29.05 0.65 -8.63
N ARG A 27 28.39 1.82 -8.58
CA ARG A 27 27.73 2.31 -7.37
C ARG A 27 26.23 2.38 -7.60
N CYS A 28 25.46 1.76 -6.71
CA CYS A 28 24.01 1.74 -6.73
C CYS A 28 23.46 2.61 -5.60
N PHE A 29 22.64 3.59 -5.94
CA PHE A 29 22.00 4.51 -5.01
C PHE A 29 20.52 4.13 -4.90
N ILE A 30 20.04 3.87 -3.69
CA ILE A 30 18.69 3.39 -3.41
C ILE A 30 17.91 4.52 -2.72
N ASP A 31 16.84 4.97 -3.38
CA ASP A 31 15.86 5.90 -2.84
C ASP A 31 14.56 5.12 -2.55
N ALA A 32 14.50 4.59 -1.33
CA ALA A 32 13.40 3.74 -0.90
C ALA A 32 12.09 4.51 -0.71
N ASP A 33 12.16 5.81 -0.40
CA ASP A 33 11.00 6.68 -0.25
C ASP A 33 10.25 6.84 -1.58
N HIS A 34 10.99 6.89 -2.69
CA HIS A 34 10.43 6.97 -4.04
C HIS A 34 10.35 5.60 -4.75
N MET A 35 10.72 4.51 -4.08
CA MET A 35 10.79 3.15 -4.65
C MET A 35 11.64 3.11 -5.94
N THR A 36 12.78 3.80 -5.92
CA THR A 36 13.71 3.84 -7.04
C THR A 36 15.13 3.46 -6.65
N ALA A 37 15.90 2.96 -7.61
CA ALA A 37 17.33 2.83 -7.45
C ALA A 37 18.06 3.12 -8.77
N ARG A 38 19.31 3.58 -8.67
CA ARG A 38 20.14 3.93 -9.82
C ARG A 38 21.56 3.39 -9.64
N SER A 39 21.98 2.55 -10.57
CA SER A 39 23.38 2.13 -10.70
C SER A 39 24.13 3.03 -11.68
N VAL A 40 25.33 3.46 -11.30
CA VAL A 40 26.27 4.22 -12.14
C VAL A 40 27.53 3.38 -12.33
N PHE A 41 27.86 3.09 -13.59
CA PHE A 41 28.94 2.16 -13.94
C PHE A 41 30.29 2.85 -14.14
N ASN A 42 30.28 4.14 -14.49
CA ASN A 42 31.48 4.90 -14.85
C ASN A 42 31.65 6.16 -13.99
N ILE A 43 31.51 6.02 -12.67
CA ILE A 43 31.63 7.15 -11.72
C ILE A 43 33.09 7.55 -11.46
N GLY A 44 34.04 6.61 -11.60
CA GLY A 44 35.47 6.83 -11.37
C GLY A 44 35.86 6.98 -9.89
N THR A 45 37.05 7.53 -9.66
CA THR A 45 37.63 7.77 -8.33
C THR A 45 37.79 9.27 -8.07
N LEU A 46 38.21 9.63 -6.84
CA LEU A 46 38.50 11.02 -6.50
C LEU A 46 39.64 11.59 -7.37
N ASP A 47 40.67 10.78 -7.63
CA ASP A 47 41.84 11.18 -8.42
C ASP A 47 41.57 11.14 -9.94
N ASN A 48 40.69 10.24 -10.39
CA ASN A 48 40.30 10.06 -11.79
C ASN A 48 38.77 10.00 -11.90
N PRO A 49 38.07 11.15 -11.92
CA PRO A 49 36.62 11.17 -12.00
C PRO A 49 36.13 10.64 -13.34
N GLY A 50 35.08 9.83 -13.28
CA GLY A 50 34.41 9.29 -14.47
C GLY A 50 33.28 10.20 -14.97
N HIS A 51 32.65 9.81 -16.08
CA HIS A 51 31.58 10.60 -16.69
C HIS A 51 30.20 10.45 -16.00
N ALA A 52 30.01 9.41 -15.20
CA ALA A 52 28.77 9.11 -14.47
C ALA A 52 27.48 9.09 -15.33
N ASP A 53 27.60 8.69 -16.60
CA ASP A 53 26.53 8.72 -17.60
C ASP A 53 26.21 7.38 -18.26
N ASN A 54 26.91 6.31 -17.88
CA ASN A 54 26.49 4.94 -18.14
C ASN A 54 25.75 4.42 -16.91
N VAL A 55 24.44 4.24 -17.03
CA VAL A 55 23.56 4.03 -15.87
C VAL A 55 22.47 3.00 -16.13
N ALA A 56 21.97 2.42 -15.05
CA ALA A 56 20.70 1.71 -15.02
C ALA A 56 19.82 2.30 -13.90
N SER A 57 18.51 2.35 -14.12
CA SER A 57 17.55 2.79 -13.13
C SER A 57 16.37 1.82 -13.04
N VAL A 58 15.92 1.59 -11.82
CA VAL A 58 14.66 0.89 -11.54
C VAL A 58 13.69 1.82 -10.83
N THR A 59 12.42 1.77 -11.21
CA THR A 59 11.31 2.42 -10.52
C THR A 59 10.21 1.38 -10.35
N LEU A 60 9.91 0.99 -9.11
CA LEU A 60 8.90 -0.04 -8.89
C LEU A 60 7.52 0.46 -9.27
N LYS A 61 6.73 -0.44 -9.85
CA LYS A 61 5.36 -0.16 -10.24
C LYS A 61 4.42 -0.65 -9.16
N GLN A 62 3.58 0.24 -8.65
CA GLN A 62 2.48 -0.13 -7.76
C GLN A 62 1.52 -1.07 -8.49
N THR A 63 1.09 -2.13 -7.81
CA THR A 63 0.12 -3.06 -8.37
C THR A 63 -1.26 -2.42 -8.48
N ALA A 64 -2.14 -3.00 -9.30
CA ALA A 64 -3.53 -2.56 -9.38
C ALA A 64 -4.28 -2.61 -8.02
N PRO A 65 -4.25 -3.72 -7.25
CA PRO A 65 -4.93 -3.80 -5.96
C PRO A 65 -4.40 -2.79 -4.94
N PHE A 66 -3.09 -2.56 -4.87
CA PHE A 66 -2.55 -1.59 -3.91
C PHE A 66 -2.93 -0.15 -4.26
N ARG A 67 -2.92 0.23 -5.55
CA ARG A 67 -3.42 1.54 -5.98
C ARG A 67 -4.89 1.75 -5.63
N ALA A 68 -5.73 0.72 -5.83
CA ALA A 68 -7.14 0.79 -5.49
C ALA A 68 -7.36 0.94 -3.98
N LEU A 69 -6.56 0.23 -3.16
CA LEU A 69 -6.57 0.36 -1.72
C LEU A 69 -6.19 1.78 -1.25
N LEU A 70 -5.12 2.36 -1.80
CA LEU A 70 -4.70 3.72 -1.46
C LEU A 70 -5.74 4.76 -1.86
N GLN A 71 -6.38 4.59 -3.03
CA GLN A 71 -7.37 5.54 -3.54
C GLN A 71 -8.61 5.67 -2.65
N ILE A 72 -9.04 4.60 -1.98
CA ILE A 72 -10.23 4.63 -1.12
C ILE A 72 -9.94 5.06 0.32
N ASN A 73 -8.66 5.17 0.69
CA ASN A 73 -8.25 5.45 2.06
C ASN A 73 -8.66 6.86 2.48
N GLY A 74 -9.60 6.96 3.42
CA GLY A 74 -10.12 8.22 3.94
C GLY A 74 -11.24 8.85 3.10
N GLU A 75 -11.60 8.24 1.96
CA GLU A 75 -12.67 8.73 1.10
C GLU A 75 -14.06 8.60 1.74
N ARG A 76 -14.95 9.54 1.42
CA ARG A 76 -16.35 9.55 1.91
C ARG A 76 -17.28 8.89 0.91
N LEU A 77 -17.35 7.56 0.97
CA LEU A 77 -18.08 6.73 0.02
C LEU A 77 -19.59 6.72 0.33
N LYS A 78 -20.42 6.86 -0.70
CA LYS A 78 -21.83 6.48 -0.63
C LYS A 78 -21.95 4.97 -0.52
N GLN A 79 -23.05 4.48 0.05
CA GLN A 79 -23.39 3.05 0.16
C GLN A 79 -23.15 2.27 -1.14
N LYS A 80 -23.63 2.80 -2.28
CA LYS A 80 -23.43 2.16 -3.58
C LYS A 80 -21.94 2.01 -3.93
N GLN A 81 -21.15 3.06 -3.70
CA GLN A 81 -19.73 3.09 -4.07
C GLN A 81 -18.91 2.10 -3.25
N ILE A 82 -19.12 2.05 -1.92
CA ILE A 82 -18.41 1.09 -1.08
C ILE A 82 -18.86 -0.35 -1.38
N ALA A 83 -20.14 -0.59 -1.63
CA ALA A 83 -20.62 -1.93 -1.94
C ALA A 83 -20.06 -2.46 -3.27
N GLU A 84 -20.05 -1.64 -4.31
CA GLU A 84 -19.41 -1.97 -5.60
C GLU A 84 -17.90 -2.21 -5.42
N TRP A 85 -17.21 -1.38 -4.64
CA TRP A 85 -15.79 -1.57 -4.37
C TRP A 85 -15.49 -2.88 -3.62
N LEU A 86 -16.31 -3.23 -2.61
CA LEU A 86 -16.18 -4.51 -1.90
C LEU A 86 -16.37 -5.70 -2.84
N GLU A 87 -17.31 -5.60 -3.78
CA GLU A 87 -17.59 -6.64 -4.79
C GLU A 87 -16.45 -6.75 -5.82
N ASP A 88 -15.93 -5.62 -6.31
CA ASP A 88 -14.84 -5.58 -7.31
C ASP A 88 -13.52 -6.15 -6.78
N TRP A 89 -13.26 -6.02 -5.48
CA TRP A 89 -12.01 -6.45 -4.83
C TRP A 89 -12.20 -7.63 -3.87
N SER A 90 -13.28 -8.41 -4.02
CA SER A 90 -13.66 -9.48 -3.09
C SER A 90 -12.54 -10.50 -2.84
N ASP A 91 -11.74 -10.81 -3.87
CA ASP A 91 -10.66 -11.80 -3.79
C ASP A 91 -9.50 -11.35 -2.90
N TYR A 92 -9.40 -10.05 -2.61
CA TYR A 92 -8.37 -9.45 -1.77
C TYR A 92 -8.87 -9.16 -0.35
N LEU A 93 -10.16 -9.35 -0.08
CA LEU A 93 -10.83 -8.83 1.11
C LEU A 93 -11.29 -9.93 2.06
N LEU A 94 -11.10 -9.69 3.35
CA LEU A 94 -11.75 -10.40 4.45
C LEU A 94 -12.48 -9.37 5.34
N ALA A 95 -13.74 -9.62 5.67
CA ALA A 95 -14.55 -8.71 6.49
C ALA A 95 -14.72 -9.23 7.92
N PHE A 96 -14.81 -8.31 8.88
CA PHE A 96 -14.96 -8.61 10.30
C PHE A 96 -16.14 -7.86 10.90
N ASP A 97 -16.90 -8.53 11.76
CA ASP A 97 -17.96 -7.92 12.58
C ASP A 97 -17.41 -7.30 13.88
N ALA A 98 -18.30 -6.72 14.69
CA ALA A 98 -17.96 -6.05 15.95
C ALA A 98 -17.31 -6.96 17.01
N ASP A 99 -17.57 -8.27 16.92
CA ASP A 99 -17.03 -9.31 17.81
C ASP A 99 -15.72 -9.92 17.27
N GLY A 100 -15.33 -9.54 16.05
CA GLY A 100 -14.12 -10.03 15.38
C GLY A 100 -14.32 -11.32 14.60
N ASN A 101 -15.57 -11.77 14.39
CA ASN A 101 -15.83 -12.91 13.53
C ASN A 101 -15.73 -12.51 12.06
N THR A 102 -15.23 -13.44 11.25
CA THR A 102 -15.11 -13.24 9.81
C THR A 102 -16.47 -13.41 9.12
N MET A 103 -16.75 -12.58 8.12
CA MET A 103 -17.91 -12.73 7.23
C MET A 103 -17.51 -12.68 5.77
N GLN A 104 -18.37 -13.24 4.92
CA GLN A 104 -18.13 -13.22 3.46
C GLN A 104 -18.31 -11.82 2.92
N ILE A 105 -17.51 -11.44 1.92
CA ILE A 105 -17.57 -10.11 1.32
C ILE A 105 -18.92 -9.83 0.66
N SER A 106 -19.56 -10.85 0.09
CA SER A 106 -20.92 -10.73 -0.43
C SER A 106 -21.95 -10.37 0.65
N GLN A 107 -21.78 -10.90 1.87
CA GLN A 107 -22.63 -10.57 3.02
C GLN A 107 -22.35 -9.13 3.49
N ALA A 108 -21.07 -8.77 3.62
CA ALA A 108 -20.65 -7.43 4.00
C ALA A 108 -21.18 -6.35 3.03
N ALA A 109 -21.05 -6.57 1.72
CA ALA A 109 -21.56 -5.67 0.69
C ALA A 109 -23.09 -5.53 0.75
N GLN A 110 -23.81 -6.64 0.98
CA GLN A 110 -25.26 -6.61 1.16
C GLN A 110 -25.69 -5.86 2.42
N ALA A 111 -25.00 -6.06 3.55
CA ALA A 111 -25.26 -5.32 4.78
C ALA A 111 -25.11 -3.82 4.56
N VAL A 112 -24.03 -3.41 3.89
CA VAL A 112 -23.79 -1.99 3.54
C VAL A 112 -24.89 -1.42 2.63
N ARG A 113 -25.40 -2.19 1.67
CA ARG A 113 -26.49 -1.77 0.76
C ARG A 113 -27.83 -1.59 1.48
N ARG A 114 -28.07 -2.26 2.60
CA ARG A 114 -29.37 -2.29 3.30
C ARG A 114 -29.54 -1.23 4.37
N ILE A 115 -28.47 -0.53 4.75
CA ILE A 115 -28.53 0.48 5.79
C ILE A 115 -29.47 1.60 5.37
N THR A 116 -30.45 1.88 6.22
CA THR A 116 -31.39 2.97 5.99
C THR A 116 -30.94 4.25 6.69
N ILE A 117 -31.39 5.41 6.20
CA ILE A 117 -31.10 6.71 6.83
C ILE A 117 -31.62 6.73 8.27
N GLN A 118 -32.80 6.14 8.54
CA GLN A 118 -33.36 6.07 9.90
C GLN A 118 -32.45 5.32 10.87
N GLN A 119 -31.87 4.19 10.46
CA GLN A 119 -30.90 3.45 11.28
C GLN A 119 -29.60 4.23 11.52
N ALA A 120 -29.22 5.11 10.59
CA ALA A 120 -28.07 5.99 10.74
C ALA A 120 -28.36 7.22 11.63
N THR A 121 -29.58 7.75 11.65
CA THR A 121 -29.93 8.99 12.37
C THR A 121 -30.58 8.80 13.74
N GLN A 122 -30.99 7.57 14.11
CA GLN A 122 -31.72 7.31 15.37
C GLN A 122 -30.93 7.65 16.65
N GLN A 123 -29.67 8.10 16.55
CA GLN A 123 -28.82 8.40 17.70
C GLN A 123 -28.25 9.82 17.78
N ASP A 124 -28.50 10.74 16.84
CA ASP A 124 -28.06 12.16 17.03
C ASP A 124 -28.77 12.82 18.25
N HIS A 125 -29.75 12.15 18.86
CA HIS A 125 -30.54 12.63 19.99
C HIS A 125 -30.17 12.04 21.36
N GLU A 126 -29.24 11.08 21.45
CA GLU A 126 -28.78 10.52 22.73
C GLU A 126 -27.25 10.48 22.80
N ASP A 127 -26.72 11.30 23.72
CA ASP A 127 -25.37 11.32 24.27
C ASP A 127 -24.22 12.02 23.51
N GLY A 128 -23.85 13.18 24.05
CA GLY A 128 -22.53 13.77 23.87
C GLY A 128 -21.49 13.04 24.71
N ASP A 129 -20.82 12.04 24.13
CA ASP A 129 -19.50 11.63 24.61
C ASP A 129 -18.67 10.92 23.51
N PHE A 130 -17.36 11.16 23.51
CA PHE A 130 -16.43 10.94 22.40
C PHE A 130 -15.99 9.46 22.21
N SER A 131 -16.90 8.50 22.42
CA SER A 131 -16.69 7.05 22.20
C SER A 131 -17.54 6.44 21.06
N GLY A 132 -18.41 7.23 20.43
CA GLY A 132 -19.56 6.78 19.61
C GLY A 132 -19.32 6.05 18.27
N LYS A 133 -18.07 5.84 17.81
CA LYS A 133 -17.84 5.19 16.50
C LYS A 133 -18.07 3.67 16.51
N LYS A 134 -17.76 3.02 17.64
CA LYS A 134 -18.06 1.59 17.82
C LYS A 134 -19.55 1.39 18.13
N SER A 135 -20.17 2.34 18.84
CA SER A 135 -21.60 2.26 19.18
C SER A 135 -22.48 2.36 17.94
N LEU A 136 -22.17 3.22 16.96
CA LEU A 136 -23.09 3.41 15.83
C LEU A 136 -23.29 2.14 14.99
N MET A 137 -22.23 1.42 14.65
CA MET A 137 -22.37 0.17 13.89
C MET A 137 -23.06 -0.91 14.72
N GLN A 138 -22.75 -1.01 16.01
CA GLN A 138 -23.43 -1.93 16.94
C GLN A 138 -24.92 -1.57 17.14
N SER A 139 -25.27 -0.29 17.13
CA SER A 139 -26.65 0.21 17.18
C SER A 139 -27.41 -0.12 15.88
N ILE A 140 -26.74 -0.07 14.73
CA ILE A 140 -27.31 -0.52 13.45
C ILE A 140 -27.53 -2.03 13.49
N GLU A 141 -26.60 -2.82 14.03
CA GLU A 141 -26.80 -4.27 14.22
C GLU A 141 -27.96 -4.57 15.17
N ALA A 142 -28.16 -3.77 16.22
CA ALA A 142 -29.27 -3.94 17.15
C ALA A 142 -30.64 -3.59 16.54
N SER A 143 -30.68 -2.65 15.59
CA SER A 143 -31.91 -2.19 14.92
C SER A 143 -32.14 -2.84 13.55
N SER A 144 -31.14 -3.50 12.98
CA SER A 144 -31.21 -4.30 11.76
C SER A 144 -31.14 -5.79 12.10
N LYS A 145 -31.43 -6.67 11.15
CA LYS A 145 -31.18 -8.12 11.29
C LYS A 145 -29.84 -8.54 10.68
N ASP A 146 -29.08 -7.58 10.14
CA ASP A 146 -27.87 -7.83 9.36
C ASP A 146 -26.64 -7.47 10.20
N VAL A 147 -25.64 -8.35 10.21
CA VAL A 147 -24.36 -8.11 10.92
C VAL A 147 -23.52 -7.14 10.09
N MET A 148 -22.97 -6.11 10.72
CA MET A 148 -22.29 -5.01 10.05
C MET A 148 -20.78 -5.23 10.01
N PRO A 149 -20.13 -5.03 8.85
CA PRO A 149 -18.68 -5.06 8.80
C PRO A 149 -18.09 -3.80 9.46
N VAL A 150 -17.35 -3.98 10.55
CA VAL A 150 -16.64 -2.88 11.25
C VAL A 150 -15.20 -2.72 10.81
N ALA A 151 -14.62 -3.77 10.21
CA ALA A 151 -13.25 -3.78 9.72
C ALA A 151 -13.10 -4.72 8.53
N PHE A 152 -12.03 -4.50 7.78
CA PHE A 152 -11.62 -5.38 6.70
C PHE A 152 -10.11 -5.64 6.79
N GLU A 153 -9.67 -6.75 6.24
CA GLU A 153 -8.27 -6.99 5.87
C GLU A 153 -8.20 -7.04 4.35
N PHE A 154 -7.29 -6.28 3.76
CA PHE A 154 -7.01 -6.26 2.33
C PHE A 154 -5.63 -6.83 2.08
N LYS A 155 -5.54 -8.01 1.47
CA LYS A 155 -4.27 -8.72 1.28
C LYS A 155 -3.79 -8.59 -0.15
N CYS A 156 -2.67 -7.93 -0.41
CA CYS A 156 -2.12 -7.78 -1.76
C CYS A 156 -0.61 -7.57 -1.79
N VAL A 157 -0.01 -7.73 -2.97
CA VAL A 157 1.37 -7.31 -3.26
C VAL A 157 1.38 -5.82 -3.56
N PRO A 158 2.13 -4.96 -2.85
CA PRO A 158 2.10 -3.51 -3.04
C PRO A 158 2.81 -3.04 -4.30
N TYR A 159 3.99 -3.61 -4.59
CA TYR A 159 4.81 -3.31 -5.75
C TYR A 159 5.28 -4.59 -6.42
N GLU A 160 5.39 -4.58 -7.75
CA GLU A 160 5.96 -5.70 -8.51
C GLU A 160 7.36 -6.06 -7.98
N GLY A 161 7.56 -7.34 -7.61
CA GLY A 161 8.83 -7.85 -7.08
C GLY A 161 8.99 -7.81 -5.55
N LEU A 162 8.03 -7.24 -4.82
CA LEU A 162 7.98 -7.29 -3.35
C LEU A 162 6.98 -8.35 -2.84
N GLY A 163 7.00 -8.61 -1.53
CA GLY A 163 6.16 -9.58 -0.86
C GLY A 163 4.70 -9.15 -0.69
N GLU A 164 3.81 -10.13 -0.58
CA GLU A 164 2.40 -9.91 -0.23
C GLU A 164 2.25 -9.44 1.22
N ARG A 165 1.30 -8.53 1.46
CA ARG A 165 1.03 -7.95 2.77
C ARG A 165 -0.47 -7.83 3.02
N ALA A 166 -0.84 -7.92 4.30
CA ALA A 166 -2.19 -7.70 4.78
C ALA A 166 -2.33 -6.28 5.35
N PHE A 167 -3.26 -5.50 4.81
CA PHE A 167 -3.56 -4.14 5.25
C PHE A 167 -4.88 -4.14 6.01
N SER A 168 -4.85 -3.76 7.30
CA SER A 168 -6.07 -3.64 8.09
C SER A 168 -6.78 -2.31 7.79
N LEU A 169 -8.08 -2.39 7.53
CA LEU A 169 -8.96 -1.25 7.27
C LEU A 169 -9.99 -1.13 8.38
N ARG A 170 -10.08 0.06 8.99
CA ARG A 170 -11.21 0.41 9.85
C ARG A 170 -12.34 0.92 8.99
N ASN A 171 -13.54 0.37 9.16
CA ASN A 171 -14.76 0.94 8.60
C ASN A 171 -15.38 1.93 9.57
N SER A 172 -15.90 3.04 9.06
CA SER A 172 -16.60 4.04 9.85
C SER A 172 -17.79 4.54 9.07
N LEU A 173 -18.91 4.74 9.76
CA LEU A 173 -20.11 5.33 9.21
C LEU A 173 -20.26 6.74 9.77
N LEU A 174 -20.40 7.72 8.88
CA LEU A 174 -20.71 9.11 9.21
C LEU A 174 -22.21 9.33 9.02
N THR A 175 -22.85 9.86 10.05
CA THR A 175 -24.27 10.19 10.09
C THR A 175 -24.49 11.63 9.64
N GLY A 176 -25.63 11.89 9.02
CA GLY A 176 -26.01 13.17 8.41
C GLY A 176 -27.17 12.96 7.44
N ASP A 177 -27.46 13.95 6.59
CA ASP A 177 -28.55 13.86 5.61
C ASP A 177 -28.43 12.64 4.67
N GLU A 178 -27.19 12.25 4.34
CA GLU A 178 -26.88 11.04 3.57
C GLU A 178 -25.71 10.27 4.24
N PRO A 179 -25.91 9.01 4.67
CA PRO A 179 -24.88 8.23 5.36
C PRO A 179 -23.65 7.99 4.47
N ARG A 180 -22.44 8.19 5.02
CA ARG A 180 -21.17 7.99 4.31
C ARG A 180 -20.26 7.00 5.01
N PHE A 181 -19.70 6.08 4.24
CA PHE A 181 -18.68 5.14 4.70
C PHE A 181 -17.29 5.72 4.49
N VAL A 182 -16.42 5.48 5.45
CA VAL A 182 -15.00 5.85 5.37
C VAL A 182 -14.17 4.65 5.78
N LEU A 183 -13.40 4.13 4.84
CA LEU A 183 -12.40 3.11 5.09
C LEU A 183 -11.06 3.79 5.39
N ARG A 184 -10.39 3.42 6.47
CA ARG A 184 -9.04 3.91 6.77
C ARG A 184 -8.06 2.78 6.99
N ILE A 185 -6.94 2.83 6.28
CA ILE A 185 -5.79 1.95 6.50
C ILE A 185 -5.19 2.26 7.87
N VAL A 186 -5.03 1.22 8.69
CA VAL A 186 -4.39 1.32 10.00
C VAL A 186 -2.89 1.41 9.80
N GLN A 187 -2.27 2.46 10.37
CA GLN A 187 -0.81 2.68 10.34
C GLN A 187 -0.20 2.66 8.93
N LEU A 188 -0.83 3.35 7.96
CA LEU A 188 -0.34 3.40 6.57
C LEU A 188 1.14 3.80 6.48
N GLU A 189 1.56 4.85 7.18
CA GLU A 189 2.95 5.34 7.18
C GLU A 189 3.94 4.23 7.59
N ALA A 190 3.62 3.46 8.62
CA ALA A 190 4.46 2.35 9.07
C ALA A 190 4.50 1.19 8.05
N GLN A 191 3.39 0.95 7.34
CA GLN A 191 3.38 -0.02 6.24
C GLN A 191 4.24 0.45 5.08
N GLU A 192 4.17 1.73 4.72
CA GLU A 192 5.00 2.33 3.67
C GLU A 192 6.50 2.25 4.02
N GLU A 193 6.87 2.58 5.26
CA GLU A 193 8.25 2.45 5.75
C GLU A 193 8.75 0.99 5.70
N ALA A 194 7.89 0.04 6.06
CA ALA A 194 8.22 -1.38 6.00
C ALA A 194 8.37 -1.90 4.56
N ILE A 195 7.61 -1.36 3.59
CA ILE A 195 7.76 -1.67 2.16
C ILE A 195 9.06 -1.05 1.62
N ALA A 196 9.36 0.19 2.01
CA ALA A 196 10.60 0.87 1.61
C ALA A 196 11.83 0.13 2.13
N SER A 197 11.78 -0.32 3.38
CA SER A 197 12.83 -1.15 3.98
C SER A 197 12.99 -2.49 3.26
N GLU A 198 11.89 -3.17 2.91
CA GLU A 198 11.95 -4.41 2.12
C GLU A 198 12.65 -4.20 0.77
N PHE A 199 12.28 -3.15 0.02
CA PHE A 199 12.91 -2.86 -1.27
C PHE A 199 14.41 -2.59 -1.13
N ARG A 200 14.80 -1.79 -0.13
CA ARG A 200 16.21 -1.52 0.19
C ARG A 200 16.97 -2.81 0.48
N ASP A 201 16.47 -3.60 1.43
CA ASP A 201 17.17 -4.78 1.94
C ASP A 201 17.25 -5.86 0.85
N LEU A 202 16.22 -5.96 -0.01
CA LEU A 202 16.23 -6.81 -1.19
C LEU A 202 17.35 -6.44 -2.17
N LEU A 203 17.52 -5.16 -2.51
CA LEU A 203 18.59 -4.72 -3.40
C LEU A 203 19.98 -4.92 -2.79
N ILE A 204 20.15 -4.61 -1.49
CA ILE A 204 21.42 -4.87 -0.77
C ILE A 204 21.75 -6.36 -0.85
N SER A 205 20.80 -7.23 -0.54
CA SER A 205 20.99 -8.68 -0.62
C SER A 205 21.32 -9.17 -2.02
N LYS A 206 20.67 -8.62 -3.06
CA LYS A 206 20.92 -9.01 -4.47
C LYS A 206 22.32 -8.61 -4.97
N PHE A 207 22.93 -7.58 -4.37
CA PHE A 207 24.28 -7.11 -4.70
C PHE A 207 25.34 -7.55 -3.68
N ASP A 208 24.98 -8.31 -2.65
CA ASP A 208 25.96 -8.85 -1.69
C ASP A 208 26.96 -9.78 -2.40
N GLY A 209 28.25 -9.58 -2.11
CA GLY A 209 29.35 -10.29 -2.77
C GLY A 209 29.64 -9.88 -4.22
N GLU A 210 28.90 -8.91 -4.79
CA GLU A 210 29.05 -8.46 -6.18
C GLU A 210 29.92 -7.20 -6.29
N SER A 211 30.33 -6.86 -7.51
CA SER A 211 31.10 -5.62 -7.79
C SER A 211 30.23 -4.35 -7.84
N VAL A 212 29.08 -4.35 -7.16
CA VAL A 212 28.13 -3.23 -7.10
C VAL A 212 28.00 -2.76 -5.66
N GLU A 213 28.53 -1.59 -5.35
CA GLU A 213 28.46 -1.01 -4.00
C GLU A 213 27.14 -0.28 -3.81
N THR A 214 26.37 -0.61 -2.77
CA THR A 214 25.06 -0.02 -2.49
C THR A 214 25.14 1.12 -1.48
N PHE A 215 24.41 2.21 -1.76
CA PHE A 215 24.29 3.40 -0.91
C PHE A 215 22.82 3.77 -0.77
N ILE A 216 22.44 4.31 0.39
CA ILE A 216 21.10 4.86 0.61
C ILE A 216 21.10 6.34 0.28
N GLY A 217 20.14 6.78 -0.54
CA GLY A 217 19.97 8.15 -0.98
C GLY A 217 20.10 8.30 -2.49
N ASN A 218 20.29 9.55 -2.92
CA ASN A 218 20.38 9.93 -4.33
C ASN A 218 21.78 10.44 -4.69
N PHE A 219 22.22 10.16 -5.92
CA PHE A 219 23.45 10.70 -6.48
C PHE A 219 23.18 11.71 -7.59
N LYS A 220 23.94 12.80 -7.58
CA LYS A 220 23.96 13.83 -8.62
C LYS A 220 25.40 14.13 -8.98
N ALA A 221 25.73 14.01 -10.27
CA ALA A 221 27.04 14.34 -10.84
C ALA A 221 27.17 15.86 -11.10
#